data_AF-A0A0C3BJ23-F1
#
_entry.id   AF-A0A0C3BJ23-F1
#
_cell.length_a   1.000
_cell.length_b   1.000
_cell.length_c   1.000
_cell.angle_alpha   90.00
_cell.angle_beta   90.00
_cell.angle_gamma   90.00
#
_symmetry.space_group_name_H-M   'P 1'
#
loop_
_entity.id
_entity.type
_entity.pdbx_description
1 polymer ?
#
loop_
_entity_poly.entity_id
_entity_poly.type
_entity_poly.pdbx_seq_one_letter_code
_entity_poly.pdbx_strand_id
1 'polypeptide(L)'
;MNAGPSGNGVAPLDTTTQPQPLAQANPSPLIATGDWTKDLVHLAKTAELKKHALTLQLHTAHILSSHASLEQKNKAIQDIREQKNKLDSERTRLLNCLREINEDRDKADLLEASITKECGELRATITTITDGEYAIAKQDVDRLRLELGQPPLPSLQSTLDEKSSQYLNERRLNGDGQAQKRSATETPLDGQPASGKRPRGRPKGSKNRAKGAVNPSEVA
;
A
#
# COMPACT_ATOMS: atom_id res chain seq x y z
N MET A 1 2.21 -23.70 -14.74
CA MET A 1 2.09 -25.16 -14.96
C MET A 1 0.74 -25.42 -15.58
N ASN A 2 0.67 -26.25 -16.62
CA ASN A 2 -0.51 -26.45 -17.45
C ASN A 2 -0.76 -27.95 -17.60
N ALA A 3 -1.97 -28.42 -17.31
CA ALA A 3 -2.42 -29.80 -17.55
C ALA A 3 -3.96 -29.89 -17.48
N GLY A 4 -4.60 -30.26 -18.60
CA GLY A 4 -5.85 -31.06 -18.59
C GLY A 4 -5.49 -32.56 -18.49
N PRO A 5 -6.29 -33.53 -19.00
CA PRO A 5 -7.59 -33.46 -19.70
C PRO A 5 -8.77 -33.69 -18.70
N SER A 6 -10.03 -34.05 -19.01
CA SER A 6 -10.77 -34.56 -20.19
C SER A 6 -12.20 -33.95 -20.23
N GLY A 7 -13.03 -34.09 -21.28
CA GLY A 7 -12.87 -34.84 -22.54
C GLY A 7 -13.75 -36.10 -22.64
N ASN A 8 -15.06 -35.98 -22.42
CA ASN A 8 -16.02 -37.08 -22.66
C ASN A 8 -17.31 -36.52 -23.31
N GLY A 9 -17.48 -36.75 -24.61
CA GLY A 9 -18.74 -36.56 -25.31
C GLY A 9 -19.27 -37.92 -25.77
N VAL A 10 -20.58 -38.15 -25.62
CA VAL A 10 -21.27 -39.30 -26.21
C VAL A 10 -22.56 -38.80 -26.86
N ALA A 11 -22.67 -39.02 -28.17
CA ALA A 11 -23.83 -38.67 -28.99
C ALA A 11 -24.86 -39.83 -28.98
N PRO A 12 -26.13 -39.61 -29.39
CA PRO A 12 -27.16 -40.64 -29.34
C PRO A 12 -26.98 -41.69 -30.43
N LEU A 13 -27.60 -42.87 -30.26
CA LEU A 13 -27.70 -43.90 -31.29
C LEU A 13 -29.15 -44.31 -31.52
N ASP A 14 -29.48 -44.51 -32.80
CA ASP A 14 -30.82 -44.83 -33.28
C ASP A 14 -31.20 -46.32 -33.16
N THR A 15 -32.52 -46.53 -33.01
CA THR A 15 -33.33 -47.54 -33.69
C THR A 15 -32.80 -48.98 -33.86
N THR A 16 -33.52 -49.93 -33.26
CA THR A 16 -33.75 -51.26 -33.87
C THR A 16 -35.17 -51.73 -33.58
N THR A 17 -35.93 -51.95 -34.65
CA THR A 17 -37.34 -52.39 -34.63
C THR A 17 -37.41 -53.91 -34.86
N GLN A 18 -38.18 -54.64 -34.05
CA GLN A 18 -38.56 -56.04 -34.34
C GLN A 18 -40.01 -56.13 -34.86
N PRO A 19 -40.31 -57.04 -35.82
CA PRO A 19 -41.66 -57.22 -36.34
C PRO A 19 -42.41 -58.45 -35.79
N GLN A 20 -43.66 -58.22 -35.36
CA GLN A 20 -44.84 -59.14 -35.43
C GLN A 20 -44.83 -60.43 -34.56
N PRO A 21 -46.00 -60.97 -34.14
CA PRO A 21 -47.12 -61.43 -35.01
C PRO A 21 -48.40 -60.58 -34.96
N LEU A 22 -49.22 -60.66 -36.02
CA LEU A 22 -50.61 -60.17 -35.99
C LEU A 22 -51.52 -61.11 -35.18
N ALA A 23 -52.26 -60.57 -34.22
CA ALA A 23 -53.49 -61.20 -33.72
C ALA A 23 -54.70 -60.63 -34.49
N GLN A 24 -55.63 -61.49 -34.89
CA GLN A 24 -56.74 -61.13 -35.77
C GLN A 24 -57.74 -60.18 -35.08
N ALA A 25 -58.20 -59.18 -35.83
CA ALA A 25 -59.23 -58.26 -35.36
C ALA A 25 -60.62 -58.91 -35.40
N ASN A 26 -61.24 -59.08 -34.24
CA ASN A 26 -62.69 -59.20 -34.14
C ASN A 26 -63.28 -57.78 -34.11
N PRO A 27 -64.10 -57.36 -35.09
CA PRO A 27 -64.79 -56.07 -35.05
C PRO A 27 -66.03 -56.15 -34.14
N SER A 28 -65.81 -56.42 -32.85
CA SER A 28 -66.82 -56.19 -31.83
C SER A 28 -67.11 -54.68 -31.79
N PRO A 29 -68.38 -54.25 -31.93
CA PRO A 29 -68.68 -52.83 -31.92
C PRO A 29 -68.30 -52.25 -30.55
N LEU A 30 -67.38 -51.27 -30.54
CA LEU A 30 -67.08 -50.45 -29.36
C LEU A 30 -68.29 -49.56 -29.05
N ILE A 31 -69.34 -50.17 -28.47
CA ILE A 31 -70.35 -49.45 -27.73
C ILE A 31 -69.63 -48.91 -26.50
N ALA A 32 -69.45 -47.59 -26.45
CA ALA A 32 -68.81 -46.92 -25.33
C ALA A 32 -69.74 -46.96 -24.09
N THR A 33 -69.82 -48.11 -23.43
CA THR A 33 -70.46 -48.29 -22.11
C THR A 33 -69.54 -47.77 -21.00
N GLY A 34 -69.10 -46.52 -21.15
CA GLY A 34 -68.23 -45.80 -20.23
C GLY A 34 -68.66 -44.33 -20.22
N ASP A 35 -68.61 -43.70 -19.06
CA ASP A 35 -69.09 -42.34 -18.86
C ASP A 35 -68.05 -41.32 -19.35
N TRP A 36 -67.90 -41.24 -20.67
CA TRP A 36 -66.92 -40.39 -21.37
C TRP A 36 -67.00 -38.92 -20.95
N THR A 37 -68.16 -38.47 -20.49
CA THR A 37 -68.36 -37.12 -19.95
C THR A 37 -67.55 -36.92 -18.65
N LYS A 38 -67.53 -37.92 -17.76
CA LYS A 38 -66.69 -37.90 -16.55
C LYS A 38 -65.21 -37.96 -16.90
N ASP A 39 -64.81 -38.77 -17.87
CA ASP A 39 -63.41 -38.88 -18.30
C ASP A 39 -62.90 -37.57 -18.91
N LEU A 40 -63.72 -36.90 -19.73
CA LEU A 40 -63.40 -35.59 -20.29
C LEU A 40 -63.29 -34.50 -19.21
N VAL A 41 -64.22 -34.49 -18.23
CA VAL A 41 -64.17 -33.58 -17.08
C VAL A 41 -62.96 -33.87 -16.18
N HIS A 42 -62.59 -35.13 -16.01
CA HIS A 42 -61.38 -35.51 -15.27
C HIS A 42 -60.13 -35.02 -15.98
N LEU A 43 -60.00 -35.27 -17.29
CA LEU A 43 -58.88 -34.83 -18.12
C LEU A 43 -58.72 -33.30 -18.08
N ALA A 44 -59.82 -32.55 -18.19
CA ALA A 44 -59.82 -31.09 -18.08
C ALA A 44 -59.30 -30.62 -16.70
N LYS A 45 -59.80 -31.22 -15.60
CA LYS A 45 -59.32 -30.93 -14.24
C LYS A 45 -57.85 -31.31 -14.05
N THR A 46 -57.39 -32.42 -14.63
CA THR A 46 -55.97 -32.81 -14.62
C THR A 46 -55.10 -31.81 -15.39
N ALA A 47 -55.56 -31.30 -16.53
CA ALA A 47 -54.85 -30.29 -17.32
C ALA A 47 -54.74 -28.96 -16.56
N GLU A 48 -55.85 -28.50 -15.95
CA GLU A 48 -55.86 -27.28 -15.13
C GLU A 48 -54.98 -27.42 -13.87
N LEU A 49 -55.03 -28.56 -13.18
CA LEU A 49 -54.14 -28.85 -12.06
C LEU A 49 -52.67 -28.80 -12.48
N LYS A 50 -52.30 -29.40 -13.62
CA LYS A 50 -50.93 -29.36 -14.17
C LYS A 50 -50.49 -27.93 -14.51
N LYS A 51 -51.37 -27.11 -15.08
CA LYS A 51 -51.13 -25.68 -15.34
C LYS A 51 -50.84 -24.93 -14.03
N HIS A 52 -51.69 -25.09 -13.01
CA HIS A 52 -51.47 -24.44 -11.71
C HIS A 52 -50.18 -24.92 -11.01
N ALA A 53 -49.89 -26.22 -11.04
CA ALA A 53 -48.66 -26.78 -10.50
C ALA A 53 -47.41 -26.22 -11.18
N LEU A 54 -47.43 -26.08 -12.51
CA LEU A 54 -46.32 -25.48 -13.27
C LEU A 54 -46.15 -23.98 -12.93
N THR A 55 -47.23 -23.21 -12.85
CA THR A 55 -47.17 -21.79 -12.42
C THR A 55 -46.57 -21.67 -11.02
N LEU A 56 -46.99 -22.51 -10.07
CA LEU A 56 -46.44 -22.53 -8.72
C LEU A 56 -44.94 -22.90 -8.71
N GLN A 57 -44.52 -23.88 -9.53
CA GLN A 57 -43.12 -24.27 -9.67
C GLN A 57 -42.26 -23.12 -10.24
N LEU A 58 -42.76 -22.41 -11.27
CA LEU A 58 -42.08 -21.25 -11.85
C LEU A 58 -41.93 -20.11 -10.82
N HIS A 59 -43.01 -19.76 -10.11
CA HIS A 59 -42.95 -18.75 -9.04
C HIS A 59 -41.99 -19.17 -7.92
N THR A 60 -41.98 -20.45 -7.53
CA THR A 60 -41.06 -20.99 -6.53
C THR A 60 -39.60 -20.85 -6.98
N ALA A 61 -39.28 -21.20 -8.23
CA ALA A 61 -37.95 -21.01 -8.79
C ALA A 61 -37.51 -19.53 -8.84
N HIS A 62 -38.43 -18.63 -9.20
CA HIS A 62 -38.17 -17.18 -9.20
C HIS A 62 -37.90 -16.64 -7.79
N ILE A 63 -38.68 -17.08 -6.79
CA ILE A 63 -38.47 -16.71 -5.37
C ILE A 63 -37.10 -17.19 -4.88
N LEU A 64 -36.75 -18.45 -5.13
CA LEU A 64 -35.45 -19.02 -4.72
C LEU A 64 -34.27 -18.30 -5.38
N SER A 65 -34.34 -18.03 -6.69
CA SER A 65 -33.31 -17.28 -7.42
C SER A 65 -33.16 -15.83 -6.93
N SER A 66 -34.29 -15.18 -6.62
CA SER A 66 -34.31 -13.84 -6.04
C SER A 66 -33.72 -13.83 -4.62
N HIS A 67 -34.00 -14.84 -3.81
CA HIS A 67 -33.46 -14.98 -2.46
C HIS A 67 -31.94 -15.23 -2.46
N ALA A 68 -31.44 -16.08 -3.35
CA ALA A 68 -30.00 -16.28 -3.53
C ALA A 68 -29.29 -14.99 -3.96
N SER A 69 -29.90 -14.24 -4.88
CA SER A 69 -29.40 -12.93 -5.33
C SER A 69 -29.42 -11.87 -4.21
N LEU A 70 -30.45 -11.88 -3.36
CA LEU A 70 -30.57 -10.99 -2.21
C LEU A 70 -29.46 -11.27 -1.19
N GLU A 71 -29.22 -12.54 -0.86
CA GLU A 71 -28.19 -12.94 0.10
C GLU A 71 -26.78 -12.58 -0.39
N GLN A 72 -26.48 -12.83 -1.67
CA GLN A 72 -25.22 -12.41 -2.29
C GLN A 72 -25.01 -10.89 -2.19
N LYS A 73 -26.06 -10.09 -2.41
CA LYS A 73 -26.00 -8.62 -2.29
C LYS A 73 -25.87 -8.17 -0.84
N ASN A 74 -26.55 -8.81 0.11
CA ASN A 74 -26.41 -8.51 1.54
C ASN A 74 -24.98 -8.74 2.02
N LYS A 75 -24.36 -9.86 1.62
CA LYS A 75 -22.95 -10.13 1.92
C LYS A 75 -22.04 -9.05 1.30
N ALA A 76 -22.21 -8.73 0.02
CA ALA A 76 -21.41 -7.69 -0.63
C ALA A 76 -21.54 -6.32 0.06
N ILE A 77 -22.73 -5.98 0.57
CA ILE A 77 -22.95 -4.76 1.37
C ILE A 77 -22.18 -4.81 2.71
N GLN A 78 -22.10 -5.97 3.37
CA GLN A 78 -21.29 -6.14 4.59
C GLN A 78 -19.79 -6.00 4.28
N ASP A 79 -19.29 -6.70 3.26
CA ASP A 79 -17.88 -6.65 2.84
C ASP A 79 -17.46 -5.19 2.51
N ILE A 80 -18.29 -4.43 1.78
CA ILE A 80 -18.05 -3.02 1.45
C ILE A 80 -18.07 -2.12 2.69
N ARG A 81 -18.96 -2.38 3.66
CA ARG A 81 -19.02 -1.61 4.92
C ARG A 81 -17.77 -1.83 5.77
N GLU A 82 -17.27 -3.06 5.85
CA GLU A 82 -16.02 -3.37 6.56
C GLU A 82 -14.81 -2.68 5.90
N GLN A 83 -14.69 -2.78 4.57
CA GLN A 83 -13.65 -2.09 3.81
C GLN A 83 -13.68 -0.56 4.04
N LYS A 84 -14.88 0.04 4.04
CA LYS A 84 -15.04 1.47 4.34
C LYS A 84 -14.56 1.80 5.76
N ASN A 85 -15.00 1.05 6.77
CA ASN A 85 -14.60 1.28 8.17
C ASN A 85 -13.07 1.19 8.36
N LYS A 86 -12.42 0.25 7.66
CA LYS A 86 -10.96 0.13 7.64
C LYS A 86 -10.28 1.35 7.02
N LEU A 87 -10.78 1.84 5.89
CA LEU A 87 -10.26 3.05 5.24
C LEU A 87 -10.48 4.32 6.07
N ASP A 88 -11.64 4.45 6.74
CA ASP A 88 -11.93 5.59 7.64
C ASP A 88 -11.00 5.59 8.87
N SER A 89 -10.65 4.40 9.39
CA SER A 89 -9.69 4.22 10.48
C SER A 89 -8.25 4.57 10.06
N GLU A 90 -7.81 4.10 8.89
CA GLU A 90 -6.51 4.45 8.30
C GLU A 90 -6.40 5.95 7.99
N ARG A 91 -7.46 6.55 7.42
CA ARG A 91 -7.53 8.01 7.21
C ARG A 91 -7.35 8.77 8.53
N THR A 92 -8.00 8.32 9.59
CA THR A 92 -7.89 8.95 10.93
C THR A 92 -6.47 8.81 11.48
N ARG A 93 -5.84 7.63 11.36
CA ARG A 93 -4.43 7.43 11.78
C ARG A 93 -3.49 8.37 11.02
N LEU A 94 -3.61 8.45 9.70
CA LEU A 94 -2.75 9.28 8.86
C LEU A 94 -2.91 10.78 9.16
N LEU A 95 -4.14 11.25 9.45
CA LEU A 95 -4.39 12.62 9.87
C LEU A 95 -3.73 12.94 11.23
N ASN A 96 -3.75 12.00 12.17
CA ASN A 96 -3.05 12.16 13.45
C ASN A 96 -1.53 12.25 13.26
N CYS A 97 -0.93 11.34 12.47
CA CYS A 97 0.50 11.40 12.17
C CYS A 97 0.89 12.70 11.43
N LEU A 98 0.06 13.20 10.52
CA LEU A 98 0.32 14.48 9.84
C LEU A 98 0.26 15.67 10.80
N ARG A 99 -0.64 15.63 11.79
CA ARG A 99 -0.70 16.63 12.86
C ARG A 99 0.58 16.61 13.70
N GLU A 100 1.03 15.43 14.13
CA GLU A 100 2.28 15.26 14.89
C GLU A 100 3.50 15.78 14.12
N ILE A 101 3.61 15.48 12.82
CA ILE A 101 4.69 16.00 11.96
C ILE A 101 4.68 17.53 11.86
N ASN A 102 3.50 18.16 11.77
CA ASN A 102 3.39 19.61 11.78
C ASN A 102 3.78 20.20 13.14
N GLU A 103 3.31 19.62 14.24
CA GLU A 103 3.69 20.04 15.60
C GLU A 103 5.21 19.94 15.84
N ASP A 104 5.86 18.89 15.32
CA ASP A 104 7.32 18.72 15.43
C ASP A 104 8.11 19.64 14.49
N ARG A 105 7.58 19.95 13.29
CA ARG A 105 8.16 21.00 12.43
C ARG A 105 8.11 22.35 13.12
N ASP A 106 6.96 22.75 13.66
CA ASP A 106 6.78 24.06 14.29
C ASP A 106 7.69 24.23 15.54
N LYS A 107 7.98 23.13 16.27
CA LYS A 107 9.01 23.09 17.32
C LYS A 107 10.42 23.27 16.76
N ALA A 108 10.74 22.60 15.65
CA ALA A 108 12.05 22.70 15.01
C ALA A 108 12.31 24.12 14.47
N ASP A 109 11.32 24.73 13.83
CA ASP A 109 11.36 26.10 13.32
C ASP A 109 11.61 27.11 14.47
N LEU A 110 10.96 26.92 15.63
CA LEU A 110 11.17 27.75 16.82
C LEU A 110 12.58 27.58 17.42
N LEU A 111 13.10 26.35 17.46
CA LEU A 111 14.47 26.07 17.93
C LEU A 111 15.52 26.64 16.97
N GLU A 112 15.32 26.52 15.65
CA GLU A 112 16.18 27.12 14.64
C GLU A 112 16.22 28.64 14.78
N ALA A 113 15.06 29.28 14.98
CA ALA A 113 14.98 30.72 15.21
C ALA A 113 15.75 31.17 16.48
N SER A 114 15.63 30.42 17.59
CA SER A 114 16.39 30.71 18.83
C SER A 114 17.88 30.59 18.60
N ILE A 115 18.34 29.45 18.08
CA ILE A 115 19.76 29.18 17.84
C ILE A 115 20.36 30.16 16.83
N THR A 116 19.60 30.55 15.80
CA THR A 116 20.02 31.56 14.81
C THR A 116 20.20 32.92 15.45
N LYS A 117 19.27 33.33 16.34
CA LYS A 117 19.38 34.57 17.10
C LYS A 117 20.60 34.55 18.03
N GLU A 118 20.75 33.49 18.83
CA GLU A 118 21.89 33.29 19.74
C GLU A 118 23.24 33.30 18.99
N CYS A 119 23.31 32.66 17.82
CA CYS A 119 24.49 32.71 16.94
C CYS A 119 24.78 34.14 16.44
N GLY A 120 23.74 34.93 16.15
CA GLY A 120 23.86 36.34 15.78
C GLY A 120 24.41 37.19 16.93
N GLU A 121 23.85 37.02 18.13
CA GLU A 121 24.28 37.71 19.35
C GLU A 121 25.74 37.36 19.70
N LEU A 122 26.11 36.07 19.69
CA LEU A 122 27.48 35.63 19.93
C LEU A 122 28.48 36.20 18.91
N ARG A 123 28.12 36.23 17.61
CA ARG A 123 28.97 36.86 16.58
C ARG A 123 29.16 38.35 16.83
N ALA A 124 28.08 39.08 17.15
CA ALA A 124 28.16 40.49 17.48
C ALA A 124 29.04 40.76 18.72
N THR A 125 28.90 39.93 19.77
CA THR A 125 29.74 40.00 20.97
C THR A 125 31.22 39.72 20.65
N ILE A 126 31.51 38.70 19.85
CA ILE A 126 32.88 38.39 19.40
C ILE A 126 33.49 39.57 18.65
N THR A 127 32.78 40.16 17.69
CA THR A 127 33.24 41.35 16.95
C THR A 127 33.51 42.51 17.90
N THR A 128 32.57 42.83 18.78
CA THR A 128 32.69 43.94 19.75
C THR A 128 33.92 43.80 20.66
N ILE A 129 34.19 42.60 21.18
CA ILE A 129 35.35 42.34 22.04
C ILE A 129 36.64 42.38 21.23
N THR A 130 36.65 41.77 20.03
CA THR A 130 37.84 41.63 19.18
C THR A 130 38.34 43.00 18.69
N ASP A 131 37.43 43.84 18.20
CA ASP A 131 37.76 45.14 17.60
C ASP A 131 37.93 46.25 18.65
N GLY A 132 37.40 46.05 19.87
CA GLY A 132 37.50 46.97 20.99
C GLY A 132 38.60 46.60 21.98
N GLU A 133 38.20 46.13 23.16
CA GLU A 133 39.07 45.93 24.32
C GLU A 133 40.25 44.98 24.04
N TYR A 134 40.03 43.90 23.27
CA TYR A 134 41.07 42.94 22.96
C TYR A 134 42.17 43.54 22.07
N ALA A 135 41.82 44.33 21.07
CA ALA A 135 42.80 44.97 20.18
C ALA A 135 43.73 45.92 20.94
N ILE A 136 43.15 46.76 21.81
CA ILE A 136 43.90 47.70 22.68
C ILE A 136 44.82 46.91 23.62
N ALA A 137 44.28 45.93 24.35
CA ALA A 137 45.06 45.12 25.28
C ALA A 137 46.20 44.34 24.59
N LYS A 138 45.97 43.81 23.39
CA LYS A 138 47.03 43.14 22.60
C LYS A 138 48.14 44.12 22.23
N GLN A 139 47.79 45.32 21.77
CA GLN A 139 48.77 46.35 21.39
C GLN A 139 49.64 46.78 22.58
N ASP A 140 49.04 47.00 23.76
CA ASP A 140 49.78 47.35 24.97
C ASP A 140 50.72 46.21 25.43
N VAL A 141 50.27 44.95 25.38
CA VAL A 141 51.10 43.79 25.73
C VAL A 141 52.24 43.59 24.73
N ASP A 142 52.00 43.76 23.43
CA ASP A 142 53.04 43.65 22.41
C ASP A 142 54.08 44.78 22.52
N ARG A 143 53.67 46.00 22.91
CA ARG A 143 54.60 47.10 23.25
C ARG A 143 55.50 46.74 24.43
N LEU A 144 54.92 46.28 25.54
CA LEU A 144 55.68 45.87 26.73
C LEU A 144 56.62 44.69 26.45
N ARG A 145 56.21 43.75 25.60
CA ARG A 145 57.07 42.65 25.15
C ARG A 145 58.26 43.15 24.34
N LEU A 146 58.05 44.10 23.43
CA LEU A 146 59.12 44.71 22.64
C LEU A 146 60.13 45.43 23.55
N GLU A 147 59.66 46.17 24.56
CA GLU A 147 60.51 46.82 25.58
C GLU A 147 61.34 45.80 26.39
N LEU A 148 60.79 44.61 26.65
CA LEU A 148 61.47 43.49 27.33
C LEU A 148 62.28 42.57 26.39
N GLY A 149 62.39 42.90 25.10
CA GLY A 149 63.10 42.08 24.10
C GLY A 149 62.43 40.74 23.77
N GLN A 150 61.14 40.58 24.08
CA GLN A 150 60.34 39.39 23.78
C GLN A 150 59.58 39.54 22.44
N PRO A 151 59.32 38.42 21.71
CA PRO A 151 58.50 38.46 20.52
C PRO A 151 57.02 38.75 20.83
N PRO A 152 56.28 39.36 19.87
CA PRO A 152 54.87 39.67 20.03
C PRO A 152 54.01 38.40 20.20
N LEU A 153 52.83 38.56 20.77
CA LEU A 153 51.86 37.48 20.92
C LEU A 153 51.35 36.97 19.56
N PRO A 154 51.09 35.65 19.43
CA PRO A 154 50.43 35.08 18.25
C PRO A 154 49.05 35.73 18.04
N SER A 155 48.52 35.62 16.82
CA SER A 155 47.22 36.18 16.48
C SER A 155 46.08 35.41 17.17
N LEU A 156 44.96 36.11 17.40
CA LEU A 156 43.73 35.49 17.88
C LEU A 156 43.30 34.35 16.94
N GLN A 157 43.42 34.56 15.62
CA GLN A 157 43.10 33.54 14.61
C GLN A 157 43.95 32.27 14.78
N SER A 158 45.28 32.38 14.95
CA SER A 158 46.14 31.21 15.20
C SER A 158 45.69 30.41 16.42
N THR A 159 45.33 31.12 17.49
CA THR A 159 44.85 30.51 18.75
C THR A 159 43.48 29.83 18.56
N LEU A 160 42.60 30.40 17.74
CA LEU A 160 41.31 29.80 17.38
C LEU A 160 41.48 28.57 16.47
N ASP A 161 42.38 28.63 15.50
CA ASP A 161 42.66 27.52 14.58
C ASP A 161 43.25 26.32 15.33
N GLU A 162 44.17 26.55 16.27
CA GLU A 162 44.70 25.53 17.18
C GLU A 162 43.60 24.90 18.04
N LYS A 163 42.72 25.70 18.66
CA LYS A 163 41.60 25.16 19.46
C LYS A 163 40.55 24.44 18.62
N SER A 164 40.25 24.91 17.42
CA SER A 164 39.34 24.20 16.50
C SER A 164 39.92 22.84 16.08
N SER A 165 41.23 22.78 15.85
CA SER A 165 41.96 21.55 15.54
C SER A 165 41.97 20.58 16.72
N GLN A 166 42.13 21.08 17.95
CA GLN A 166 42.00 20.30 19.18
C GLN A 166 40.58 19.73 19.32
N TYR A 167 39.53 20.54 19.21
CA TYR A 167 38.14 20.08 19.28
C TYR A 167 37.80 19.01 18.21
N LEU A 168 38.27 19.19 16.97
CA LEU A 168 38.12 18.19 15.91
C LEU A 168 38.95 16.92 16.17
N ASN A 169 40.04 17.01 16.92
CA ASN A 169 40.81 15.84 17.34
C ASN A 169 40.12 15.10 18.49
N GLU A 170 39.64 15.82 19.51
CA GLU A 170 38.84 15.28 20.61
C GLU A 170 37.55 14.60 20.11
N ARG A 171 36.82 15.23 19.18
CA ARG A 171 35.63 14.62 18.56
C ARG A 171 35.96 13.34 17.78
N ARG A 172 37.16 13.23 17.19
CA ARG A 172 37.63 12.00 16.52
C ARG A 172 38.06 10.92 17.51
N LEU A 173 38.71 11.30 18.61
CA LEU A 173 39.15 10.39 19.68
C LEU A 173 37.98 9.86 20.53
N ASN A 174 36.95 10.68 20.75
CA ASN A 174 35.73 10.34 21.50
C ASN A 174 34.56 9.87 20.60
N GLY A 175 34.84 9.53 19.34
CA GLY A 175 33.81 9.30 18.33
C GLY A 175 33.06 7.97 18.48
N ASP A 176 31.84 8.01 19.05
CA ASP A 176 30.65 7.25 18.60
C ASP A 176 29.40 7.41 19.50
N GLY A 177 29.46 8.20 20.59
CA GLY A 177 28.38 8.26 21.60
C GLY A 177 27.02 8.85 21.20
N GLN A 178 26.92 9.58 20.08
CA GLN A 178 25.68 10.26 19.65
C GLN A 178 25.32 10.06 18.17
N ALA A 179 25.72 8.92 17.59
CA ALA A 179 24.92 8.37 16.50
C ALA A 179 23.56 7.96 17.09
N GLN A 180 22.59 8.88 17.09
CA GLN A 180 21.21 8.60 17.50
C GLN A 180 20.74 7.35 16.75
N LYS A 181 20.60 6.25 17.50
CA LYS A 181 19.87 5.07 17.04
C LYS A 181 18.46 5.57 16.73
N ARG A 182 18.19 5.85 15.45
CA ARG A 182 16.80 6.02 14.99
C ARG A 182 16.09 4.77 15.44
N SER A 183 15.08 4.95 16.30
CA SER A 183 14.30 3.84 16.82
C SER A 183 13.60 3.18 15.65
N ALA A 184 14.23 2.15 15.10
CA ALA A 184 13.57 1.16 14.28
C ALA A 184 12.66 0.39 15.24
N THR A 185 11.48 0.96 15.48
CA THR A 185 10.35 0.27 16.08
C THR A 185 9.89 -0.77 15.07
N GLU A 186 10.65 -1.86 14.96
CA GLU A 186 10.20 -3.04 14.25
C GLU A 186 9.19 -3.76 15.14
N THR A 187 7.94 -3.77 14.66
CA THR A 187 7.00 -4.86 14.92
C THR A 187 7.03 -5.78 13.69
N PRO A 188 7.76 -6.91 13.72
CA PRO A 188 7.60 -7.96 12.73
C PRO A 188 6.45 -8.87 13.16
N LEU A 189 5.37 -8.89 12.38
CA LEU A 189 4.45 -10.03 12.37
C LEU A 189 5.16 -11.26 11.76
N ASP A 190 4.62 -12.44 12.08
CA ASP A 190 5.16 -13.76 11.75
C ASP A 190 5.71 -13.96 10.31
N GLY A 191 6.83 -14.70 10.25
CA GLY A 191 6.90 -15.86 9.36
C GLY A 191 7.74 -15.79 8.07
N GLN A 192 9.09 -15.78 8.18
CA GLN A 192 9.96 -16.59 7.30
C GLN A 192 11.45 -16.59 7.72
N PRO A 193 12.17 -17.74 7.69
CA PRO A 193 13.61 -17.78 7.94
C PRO A 193 14.43 -17.58 6.65
N ALA A 194 15.05 -16.40 6.49
CA ALA A 194 15.99 -16.12 5.40
C ALA A 194 17.45 -16.23 5.89
N SER A 195 18.15 -17.28 5.46
CA SER A 195 19.55 -17.54 5.78
C SER A 195 20.52 -16.75 4.89
N GLY A 196 21.72 -16.48 5.41
CA GLY A 196 22.92 -16.28 4.57
C GLY A 196 23.43 -14.84 4.42
N LYS A 197 24.45 -14.50 5.22
CA LYS A 197 25.30 -13.31 5.02
C LYS A 197 26.09 -13.40 3.71
N ARG A 198 26.18 -12.32 2.92
CA ARG A 198 27.35 -12.04 2.05
C ARG A 198 27.71 -10.54 2.03
N PRO A 199 29.03 -10.18 1.99
CA PRO A 199 29.48 -8.80 2.20
C PRO A 199 29.73 -7.98 0.91
N ARG A 200 29.93 -6.68 1.13
CA ARG A 200 30.22 -5.56 0.20
C ARG A 200 31.05 -5.90 -1.06
N GLY A 201 30.64 -5.37 -2.21
CA GLY A 201 31.47 -5.30 -3.43
C GLY A 201 30.77 -4.75 -4.68
N ARG A 202 30.87 -3.43 -4.93
CA ARG A 202 30.73 -2.81 -6.27
C ARG A 202 32.13 -2.88 -6.96
N PRO A 203 32.32 -2.68 -8.29
CA PRO A 203 31.38 -2.59 -9.40
C PRO A 203 31.76 -3.44 -10.66
N LYS A 204 30.81 -3.76 -11.55
CA LYS A 204 31.05 -3.83 -13.02
C LYS A 204 29.76 -3.55 -13.79
N GLY A 205 29.84 -2.82 -14.90
CA GLY A 205 28.75 -2.71 -15.89
C GLY A 205 28.16 -1.31 -16.09
N SER A 206 28.96 -0.35 -16.55
CA SER A 206 28.39 0.78 -17.31
C SER A 206 27.89 0.26 -18.66
N LYS A 207 26.60 0.48 -18.97
CA LYS A 207 26.07 0.52 -20.33
C LYS A 207 24.92 1.51 -20.42
N ASN A 208 25.23 2.73 -20.87
CA ASN A 208 24.23 3.63 -21.43
C ASN A 208 23.59 2.96 -22.65
N ARG A 209 22.26 3.10 -22.80
CA ARG A 209 21.62 2.90 -24.11
C ARG A 209 20.66 4.05 -24.40
N ALA A 210 21.20 5.11 -25.00
CA ALA A 210 20.41 6.12 -25.65
C ALA A 210 19.80 5.55 -26.96
N LYS A 211 18.49 5.65 -27.08
CA LYS A 211 17.65 5.70 -28.30
C LYS A 211 16.26 6.10 -27.77
N GLY A 212 15.62 7.20 -28.17
CA GLY A 212 15.88 8.08 -29.30
C GLY A 212 14.62 8.16 -30.14
N ALA A 213 13.79 9.17 -29.89
CA ALA A 213 12.62 9.51 -30.69
C ALA A 213 12.36 11.02 -30.52
N VAL A 214 12.83 11.80 -31.50
CA VAL A 214 12.50 13.22 -31.64
C VAL A 214 11.42 13.30 -32.71
N ASN A 215 10.25 13.87 -32.38
CA ASN A 215 9.21 14.21 -33.34
C ASN A 215 9.10 15.74 -33.42
N PRO A 216 9.49 16.37 -34.55
CA PRO A 216 9.23 17.78 -34.81
C PRO A 216 8.25 17.94 -35.99
N SER A 217 6.96 18.11 -35.70
CA SER A 217 5.95 18.39 -36.73
C SER A 217 4.66 18.98 -36.13
N GLU A 218 4.62 20.31 -35.98
CA GLU A 218 3.49 21.16 -36.39
C GLU A 218 3.81 22.65 -36.11
N VAL A 219 4.17 23.37 -37.16
CA VAL A 219 4.04 24.84 -37.26
C VAL A 219 3.62 25.14 -38.70
N ALA A 220 2.31 25.38 -38.88
CA ALA A 220 1.69 26.00 -40.04
C ALA A 220 0.31 26.52 -39.61
#